data_AF-A0A7X6IDP2-F1
#
_entry.id   AF-A0A7X6IDP2-F1
#
_cell.length_a   1.000
_cell.length_b   1.000
_cell.length_c   1.000
_cell.angle_alpha   90.00
_cell.angle_beta   90.00
_cell.angle_gamma   90.00
#
_symmetry.space_group_name_H-M   'P 1'
#
loop_
_entity.id
_entity.type
_entity.pdbx_description
1 polymer ?
#
loop_
_entity_poly.entity_id
_entity_poly.type
_entity_poly.pdbx_seq_one_letter_code
_entity_poly.pdbx_strand_id
1 'polypeptide(L)'
;MIHRLEDSLERTVNIAEAKAHFSSLIESVAHEGERILLLSHGKPKAALVGVEDLKRLQGGLMTTTTRTVLTHAAELRRKIASRGKKHDAIEDDLEAIRGSKR
;
A
#
# COMPACT_ATOMS: atom_id res chain seq x y z
N MET A 1 4.49 -11.60 1.50
CA MET A 1 3.65 -11.95 2.66
C MET A 1 2.49 -10.96 2.69
N ILE A 2 1.37 -11.32 2.06
CA ILE A 2 0.21 -10.42 1.92
C ILE A 2 -0.52 -10.46 3.26
N HIS A 3 -0.41 -9.39 4.05
CA HIS A 3 -1.25 -9.20 5.23
C HIS A 3 -2.68 -8.98 4.76
N ARG A 4 -3.44 -10.08 4.72
CA ARG A 4 -4.89 -10.12 4.57
C ARG A 4 -5.50 -9.51 5.83
N LEU A 5 -5.83 -8.22 5.77
CA LEU A 5 -6.50 -7.45 6.81
C LEU A 5 -8.00 -7.79 6.85
N GLU A 6 -8.33 -9.07 7.03
CA GLU A 6 -9.70 -9.49 7.35
C GLU A 6 -10.00 -9.29 8.86
N ASP A 7 -9.01 -8.92 9.67
CA ASP A 7 -9.15 -8.78 11.14
C ASP A 7 -8.91 -7.34 11.64
N SER A 8 -9.81 -6.41 11.32
CA SER A 8 -10.02 -5.24 12.17
C SER A 8 -11.51 -5.07 12.42
N LEU A 9 -12.08 -6.01 13.19
CA LEU A 9 -13.38 -5.94 13.88
C LEU A 9 -14.29 -4.78 13.43
N GLU A 10 -14.95 -4.97 12.29
CA GLU A 10 -15.93 -4.01 11.79
C GLU A 10 -17.23 -4.15 12.58
N ARG A 11 -17.36 -3.38 13.66
CA ARG A 11 -18.64 -3.27 14.38
C ARG A 11 -19.68 -2.73 13.41
N THR A 12 -20.82 -3.40 13.33
CA THR A 12 -21.86 -3.06 12.36
C THR A 12 -23.09 -2.56 13.10
N VAL A 13 -23.56 -1.36 12.77
CA VAL A 13 -24.65 -0.67 13.48
C VAL A 13 -25.68 -0.17 12.47
N ASN A 14 -26.97 -0.31 12.78
CA ASN A 14 -28.01 0.27 11.94
C ASN A 14 -28.01 1.80 12.09
N ILE A 15 -28.22 2.54 11.00
CA ILE A 15 -28.30 4.01 11.03
C ILE A 15 -29.36 4.52 12.03
N ALA A 16 -30.46 3.78 12.24
CA ALA A 16 -31.46 4.14 13.25
C ALA A 16 -30.88 4.13 14.68
N GLU A 17 -30.10 3.10 15.01
CA GLU A 17 -29.39 2.98 16.29
C GLU A 17 -28.24 3.98 16.40
N ALA A 18 -27.50 4.17 15.31
CA ALA A 18 -26.41 5.13 15.26
C ALA A 18 -26.88 6.56 15.49
N LYS A 19 -28.09 6.92 15.04
CA LYS A 19 -28.68 8.23 15.35
C LYS A 19 -28.98 8.42 16.83
N ALA A 20 -29.39 7.36 17.52
CA ALA A 20 -29.70 7.42 18.96
C ALA A 20 -28.44 7.52 19.83
N HIS A 21 -27.34 6.92 19.38
CA HIS A 21 -26.09 6.81 20.15
C HIS A 21 -24.89 7.50 19.48
N PHE A 22 -25.14 8.49 18.62
CA PHE A 22 -24.11 9.05 17.74
C PHE A 22 -22.89 9.58 18.50
N SER A 23 -23.10 10.29 19.59
CA SER A 23 -22.00 10.85 20.40
C SER A 23 -21.07 9.76 20.96
N SER A 24 -21.65 8.68 21.51
CA SER A 24 -20.87 7.56 22.05
C SER A 24 -20.09 6.83 20.94
N LEU A 25 -20.70 6.66 19.75
CA LEU A 25 -20.01 6.06 18.61
C LEU A 25 -18.82 6.92 18.14
N ILE A 26 -18.94 8.25 18.21
CA ILE A 26 -17.83 9.16 17.90
C ILE A 26 -16.70 9.01 18.92
N GLU A 27 -17.00 8.93 20.21
CA GLU A 27 -16.00 8.73 21.27
C GLU A 27 -15.24 7.40 21.09
N SER A 28 -15.97 6.29 20.85
CA SER A 28 -15.34 4.98 20.56
C SER A 28 -14.42 5.06 19.35
N VAL A 29 -14.89 5.65 18.25
CA VAL A 29 -14.09 5.73 17.01
C VAL A 29 -12.90 6.70 17.14
N ALA A 30 -13.02 7.77 17.93
CA ALA A 30 -11.96 8.75 18.13
C ALA A 30 -10.87 8.29 19.10
N HIS A 31 -11.24 7.58 20.17
CA HIS A 31 -10.33 7.21 21.26
C HIS A 31 -9.88 5.76 21.20
N GLU A 32 -10.76 4.84 20.81
CA GLU A 32 -10.48 3.40 20.79
C GLU A 32 -9.96 2.93 19.42
N GLY A 33 -10.02 3.80 18.41
CA GLY A 33 -9.59 3.49 17.05
C GLY A 33 -10.52 2.50 16.33
N GLU A 34 -11.76 2.38 16.81
CA GLU A 34 -12.76 1.51 16.20
C GLU A 34 -13.17 1.99 14.79
N ARG A 35 -13.66 1.02 13.99
CA ARG A 35 -14.22 1.27 12.67
C ARG A 35 -15.61 0.66 12.61
N ILE A 36 -16.60 1.48 12.25
CA ILE A 36 -18.01 1.09 12.35
C ILE A 36 -18.69 1.17 10.99
N LEU A 37 -19.30 0.07 10.54
CA LEU A 37 -20.14 0.04 9.35
C LEU A 37 -21.57 0.43 9.70
N LEU A 38 -22.08 1.44 8.99
CA LEU A 38 -23.44 1.92 9.14
C LEU A 38 -24.34 1.26 8.09
N LEU A 39 -25.30 0.48 8.57
CA LEU A 39 -26.28 -0.20 7.74
C LEU A 39 -27.57 0.59 7.60
N SER A 40 -28.16 0.56 6.42
CA SER A 40 -29.54 0.96 6.19
C SER A 40 -30.26 -0.20 5.54
N HIS A 41 -31.38 -0.63 6.14
CA HIS A 41 -32.17 -1.76 5.64
C HIS A 41 -31.30 -3.01 5.41
N GLY A 42 -30.38 -3.29 6.35
CA GLY A 42 -29.45 -4.42 6.29
C GLY A 42 -28.30 -4.28 5.30
N LYS A 43 -28.19 -3.15 4.58
CA LYS A 43 -27.12 -2.92 3.60
C LYS A 43 -26.12 -1.86 4.07
N PRO A 44 -24.81 -2.08 3.95
CA PRO A 44 -23.81 -1.06 4.25
C PRO A 44 -24.00 0.18 3.39
N LYS A 45 -24.00 1.37 4.01
CA LYS A 45 -24.14 2.65 3.30
C LYS A 45 -23.09 3.69 3.67
N ALA A 46 -22.51 3.59 4.86
CA ALA A 46 -21.45 4.49 5.32
C ALA A 46 -20.54 3.77 6.30
N ALA A 47 -19.38 4.36 6.58
CA ALA A 47 -18.48 3.92 7.64
C ALA A 47 -18.11 5.12 8.51
N LEU A 48 -18.02 4.90 9.82
CA LEU A 48 -17.48 5.86 10.78
C LEU A 48 -16.07 5.41 11.15
N VAL A 49 -15.10 6.31 10.94
CA VAL A 49 -13.68 6.09 11.23
C VAL A 49 -13.09 7.34 11.88
N GLY A 50 -12.05 7.16 12.69
CA GLY A 50 -11.38 8.26 13.34
C GLY A 50 -10.71 9.19 12.32
N VAL A 51 -10.50 10.45 12.69
CA VAL A 51 -9.89 11.44 11.78
C VAL A 51 -8.48 11.04 11.37
N GLU A 52 -7.69 10.48 12.28
CA GLU A 52 -6.34 10.00 11.99
C GLU A 52 -6.36 8.80 11.04
N ASP A 53 -7.30 7.88 11.22
CA ASP A 53 -7.53 6.76 10.32
C ASP A 53 -7.99 7.22 8.94
N LEU A 54 -8.89 8.21 8.88
CA LEU A 54 -9.30 8.83 7.62
C LEU A 54 -8.10 9.44 6.89
N LYS A 55 -7.21 10.15 7.59
CA LYS A 55 -5.98 10.70 7.01
C LYS A 55 -5.06 9.61 6.46
N ARG A 56 -4.91 8.49 7.19
CA ARG A 56 -4.12 7.33 6.73
C ARG A 56 -4.72 6.68 5.49
N LEU A 57 -6.04 6.52 5.45
CA LEU A 57 -6.76 5.99 4.30
C LEU A 57 -6.62 6.91 3.09
N GLN A 58 -6.79 8.22 3.27
CA GLN A 58 -6.63 9.22 2.21
C GLN A 58 -5.18 9.31 1.70
N GLY A 59 -4.19 9.25 2.60
CA GLY A 59 -2.77 9.22 2.25
C GLY A 59 -2.35 7.92 1.56
N GLY A 60 -2.96 6.79 1.92
CA GLY A 60 -2.75 5.49 1.30
C GLY A 60 -3.33 5.37 -0.12
N LEU A 61 -4.40 6.11 -0.44
CA LEU A 61 -4.96 6.16 -1.81
C LEU A 61 -3.98 6.75 -2.84
N MET A 62 -2.96 7.51 -2.41
CA MET A 62 -1.88 8.00 -3.28
C MET A 62 -0.87 6.90 -3.67
N THR A 63 -0.98 5.68 -3.14
CA THR A 63 -0.12 4.55 -3.53
C THR A 63 -0.53 3.89 -4.85
N THR A 64 -1.53 4.41 -5.56
CA THR A 64 -1.67 4.12 -6.99
C THR A 64 -0.45 4.62 -7.78
N THR A 65 0.24 5.67 -7.29
CA THR A 65 1.59 6.07 -7.75
C THR A 65 2.62 4.98 -7.50
N THR A 66 2.50 4.20 -6.42
CA THR A 66 3.41 3.09 -6.13
C THR A 66 3.39 2.05 -7.24
N ARG A 67 2.26 1.82 -7.94
CA ARG A 67 2.25 0.97 -9.15
C ARG A 67 3.18 1.54 -10.23
N THR A 68 3.09 2.82 -10.52
CA THR A 68 3.89 3.50 -11.55
C THR A 68 5.37 3.56 -11.18
N VAL A 69 5.68 3.87 -9.91
CA VAL A 69 7.05 3.89 -9.37
C VAL A 69 7.66 2.50 -9.34
N LEU A 70 6.92 1.48 -8.89
CA LEU A 70 7.37 0.09 -8.94
C LEU A 70 7.58 -0.40 -10.37
N THR A 71 6.74 0.03 -11.32
CA THR A 71 6.89 -0.31 -12.75
C THR A 71 8.15 0.30 -13.35
N HIS A 72 8.41 1.58 -13.07
CA HIS A 72 9.63 2.27 -13.52
C HIS A 72 10.89 1.71 -12.86
N ALA A 73 10.85 1.41 -11.56
CA ALA A 73 11.97 0.78 -10.85
C ALA A 73 12.28 -0.63 -11.40
N ALA A 74 11.24 -1.41 -11.75
CA ALA A 74 11.42 -2.71 -12.40
C ALA A 74 12.04 -2.57 -13.80
N GLU A 75 11.66 -1.55 -14.57
CA GLU A 75 12.23 -1.30 -15.90
C GLU A 75 13.68 -0.85 -15.85
N LEU A 76 14.03 0.06 -14.92
CA LEU A 76 15.40 0.46 -14.68
C LEU A 76 16.26 -0.74 -14.24
N ARG A 77 15.76 -1.58 -13.34
CA ARG A 77 16.44 -2.83 -12.95
C ARG A 77 16.66 -3.77 -14.13
N ARG A 78 15.69 -3.92 -15.04
CA ARG A 78 15.87 -4.71 -16.28
C ARG A 78 16.96 -4.12 -17.18
N LYS A 79 16.98 -2.79 -17.36
CA LYS A 79 18.00 -2.09 -18.17
C LYS A 79 19.40 -2.17 -17.54
N ILE A 80 19.51 -2.19 -16.22
CA ILE A 80 20.78 -2.40 -15.51
C ILE A 80 21.22 -3.86 -15.65
N ALA A 81 20.32 -4.82 -15.48
CA ALA A 81 20.62 -6.25 -15.64
C ALA A 81 21.06 -6.61 -17.08
N SER A 82 20.48 -5.97 -18.10
CA SER A 82 20.91 -6.15 -19.50
C SER A 82 22.19 -5.37 -19.85
N ARG A 83 22.64 -4.43 -19.01
CA ARG A 83 23.95 -3.76 -19.13
C ARG A 83 25.07 -4.49 -18.38
N GLY A 84 24.77 -5.19 -17.28
CA GLY A 84 25.76 -5.95 -16.51
C GLY A 84 26.54 -6.97 -17.35
N LYS A 85 25.89 -7.61 -18.33
CA LYS A 85 26.55 -8.54 -19.26
C LYS A 85 27.59 -7.91 -20.19
N LYS A 86 27.60 -6.58 -20.35
CA LYS A 86 28.58 -5.90 -21.20
C LYS A 86 29.88 -5.55 -20.47
N HIS A 87 29.91 -5.54 -19.13
CA HIS A 87 31.15 -5.25 -18.42
C HIS A 87 32.09 -6.46 -18.39
N ASP A 88 31.54 -7.66 -18.20
CA ASP A 88 32.32 -8.91 -18.23
C ASP A 88 32.99 -9.14 -19.60
N ALA A 89 32.34 -8.73 -20.69
CA ALA A 89 32.90 -8.86 -22.03
C ALA A 89 34.07 -7.89 -22.31
N ILE A 90 34.14 -6.74 -21.62
CA ILE A 90 35.24 -5.78 -21.80
C ILE A 90 36.48 -6.24 -21.02
N GLU A 91 36.28 -6.97 -19.92
CA GLU A 91 37.39 -7.53 -19.11
C GLU A 91 38.10 -8.68 -19.84
N ASP A 92 37.33 -9.54 -20.52
CA ASP A 92 37.88 -10.61 -21.38
C ASP A 92 38.69 -10.06 -22.57
N ASP A 93 38.24 -8.98 -23.20
CA ASP A 93 38.96 -8.34 -24.32
C ASP A 93 40.23 -7.60 -23.86
N LEU A 94 40.28 -7.10 -22.62
CA LEU A 94 41.45 -6.41 -22.05
C LEU A 94 42.56 -7.40 -21.64
N GLU A 95 42.22 -8.59 -21.16
CA GLU A 95 43.17 -9.70 -20.90
C GLU A 95 43.87 -10.17 -22.19
N ALA A 96 43.14 -10.26 -23.30
CA ALA A 96 43.68 -10.66 -24.60
C ALA A 96 44.75 -9.67 -25.14
N ILE A 97 44.58 -8.37 -24.87
CA ILE A 97 45.53 -7.33 -25.30
C ILE A 97 46.78 -7.32 -24.41
N ARG A 98 46.65 -7.62 -23.11
CA ARG A 98 47.80 -7.71 -22.19
C ARG A 98 48.67 -8.96 -22.40
N GLY A 99 48.11 -10.05 -22.92
CA GLY A 99 48.84 -11.30 -23.20
C GLY A 99 49.77 -11.26 -24.42
N SER A 100 49.61 -10.28 -25.33
CA SER A 100 50.34 -10.24 -26.60
C SER A 100 51.69 -9.51 -26.56
N LYS A 101 52.19 -9.10 -25.38
CA LYS A 101 53.49 -8.43 -25.23
C LYS A 101 54.52 -9.38 -24.59
N ARG A 102 55.00 -10.34 -25.38
CA ARG A 102 56.30 -11.02 -25.17
C ARG A 102 57.05 -11.06 -26.49
#